data_AF-A0A7J5V503-F1
#
_entry.id   AF-A0A7J5V503-F1
#
_cell.length_a   1.000
_cell.length_b   1.000
_cell.length_c   1.000
_cell.angle_alpha   90.00
_cell.angle_beta   90.00
_cell.angle_gamma   90.00
#
_symmetry.space_group_name_H-M   'P 1'
#
loop_
_entity.id
_entity.type
_entity.pdbx_description
1 polymer ?
#
loop_
_entity_poly.entity_id
_entity_poly.type
_entity_poly.pdbx_seq_one_letter_code
_entity_poly.pdbx_strand_id
1 'polypeptide(L)'
;MKKLVVILFSVILLYSCEKDKSENTITKSELSGVVQKGPFLNGTSIGIYELNDDYSPTGKTFSSQIIDNTGTFQLMNVSLISPYVQLKADGYYFNEITGQNSNSPITLYALTDITNKTSVNVNILSNLEKSRIEYLLTTGLSFSDAKKQAEQEILEIFSLSKDDIADFDLLNITEDGDNNAILLAVSIITQGYRTESELSDLLANISTDIRQDGILNSASLGSQLINDVRLLDLPQIRNNIENRYSNLGMTVSIPDFESFIQTFADSTNYQITNTIDYPEFSTYGENVLFAEKTSFSNGLSLAANLPKGASLKIIIKGGLWYYQSLPNAPVNWTITNYDFDLQQQSFTATESGKSCDLIIQFDAGTHTIEYYENNSITPTRVKVFTN
;
A
#
# COMPACT_ATOMS: atom_id res chain seq x y z
N MET A 1 41.39 -73.68 -56.23
CA MET A 1 40.95 -74.20 -54.91
C MET A 1 42.06 -73.84 -53.91
N LYS A 2 41.92 -73.12 -52.79
CA LYS A 2 40.80 -72.66 -51.96
C LYS A 2 41.13 -71.23 -51.45
N LYS A 3 40.07 -70.54 -51.04
CA LYS A 3 39.98 -69.11 -50.69
C LYS A 3 40.76 -68.73 -49.42
N LEU A 4 41.44 -67.59 -49.45
CA LEU A 4 41.92 -66.87 -48.27
C LEU A 4 40.87 -65.78 -47.95
N VAL A 5 40.16 -65.92 -46.83
CA VAL A 5 39.21 -64.92 -46.33
C VAL A 5 39.98 -64.05 -45.34
N VAL A 6 40.21 -62.78 -45.71
CA VAL A 6 40.74 -61.76 -44.80
C VAL A 6 39.56 -60.92 -44.35
N ILE A 7 39.26 -60.98 -43.05
CA ILE A 7 38.25 -60.16 -42.39
C ILE A 7 38.90 -58.81 -42.11
N LEU A 8 38.41 -57.76 -42.76
CA LEU A 8 38.83 -56.38 -42.55
C LEU A 8 37.96 -55.76 -41.44
N PHE A 9 38.51 -55.71 -40.22
CA PHE A 9 37.88 -55.02 -39.10
C PHE A 9 38.13 -53.51 -39.26
N SER A 10 37.10 -52.76 -39.67
CA SER A 10 37.15 -51.30 -39.75
C SER A 10 36.92 -50.71 -38.37
N VAL A 11 37.98 -50.19 -37.75
CA VAL A 11 37.91 -49.41 -36.51
C VAL A 11 37.54 -47.97 -36.89
N ILE A 12 36.30 -47.58 -36.60
CA ILE A 12 35.84 -46.19 -36.70
C ILE A 12 36.23 -45.51 -35.38
N LEU A 13 37.30 -44.71 -35.43
CA LEU A 13 37.65 -43.78 -34.36
C LEU A 13 36.73 -42.55 -34.47
N LEU A 14 35.69 -42.52 -33.64
CA LEU A 14 34.92 -41.30 -33.39
C LEU A 14 35.75 -40.38 -32.50
N TYR A 15 36.45 -39.42 -33.12
CA TYR A 15 36.91 -38.22 -32.44
C TYR A 15 35.70 -37.31 -32.20
N SER A 16 35.02 -37.50 -31.07
CA SER A 16 34.20 -36.44 -30.48
C SER A 16 35.06 -35.75 -29.44
N CYS A 17 35.60 -34.60 -29.81
CA CYS A 17 36.19 -33.65 -28.89
C CYS A 17 35.38 -32.37 -29.06
N GLU A 18 34.16 -32.39 -28.53
CA GLU A 18 33.38 -31.18 -28.34
C GLU A 18 34.03 -30.46 -27.15
N LYS A 19 34.70 -29.34 -27.43
CA LYS A 19 35.17 -28.45 -26.38
C LYS A 19 33.95 -28.02 -25.59
N ASP A 20 33.87 -28.45 -24.33
CA ASP A 20 32.96 -27.88 -23.34
C ASP A 20 33.05 -26.36 -23.45
N LYS A 21 31.97 -25.73 -23.93
CA LYS A 21 31.78 -24.30 -23.71
C LYS A 21 31.77 -24.15 -22.19
N SER A 22 32.76 -23.45 -21.65
CA SER A 22 32.71 -22.99 -20.27
C SER A 22 31.43 -22.15 -20.13
N GLU A 23 30.37 -22.74 -19.62
CA GLU A 23 29.21 -21.99 -19.17
C GLU A 23 29.73 -21.03 -18.10
N ASN A 24 29.66 -19.73 -18.38
CA ASN A 24 30.06 -18.69 -17.42
C ASN A 24 29.09 -18.77 -16.23
N THR A 25 29.46 -19.59 -15.25
CA THR A 25 28.65 -19.78 -14.05
C THR A 25 28.83 -18.55 -13.16
N ILE A 26 27.71 -17.92 -12.81
CA ILE A 26 27.64 -16.83 -11.84
C ILE A 26 27.50 -17.47 -10.47
N THR A 27 28.53 -17.33 -9.64
CA THR A 27 28.51 -17.83 -8.26
C THR A 27 28.46 -16.68 -7.27
N LYS A 28 27.55 -16.76 -6.31
CA LYS A 28 27.46 -15.88 -5.16
C LYS A 28 27.66 -16.73 -3.91
N SER A 29 28.69 -16.42 -3.13
CA SER A 29 28.89 -17.06 -1.81
C SER A 29 27.70 -16.80 -0.90
N GLU A 30 27.09 -15.64 -1.04
CA GLU A 30 25.95 -15.17 -0.29
C GLU A 30 25.10 -14.22 -1.16
N LEU A 31 23.79 -14.37 -1.06
CA LEU A 31 22.80 -13.41 -1.53
C LEU A 31 21.86 -13.12 -0.36
N SER A 32 21.75 -11.86 0.03
CA SER A 32 20.93 -11.44 1.18
C SER A 32 20.00 -10.28 0.83
N GLY A 33 19.13 -9.89 1.75
CA GLY A 33 18.28 -8.73 1.55
C GLY A 33 17.18 -8.64 2.59
N VAL A 34 16.29 -7.69 2.39
CA VAL A 34 15.11 -7.47 3.24
C VAL A 34 13.82 -7.54 2.43
N VAL A 35 12.78 -8.08 3.07
CA VAL A 35 11.41 -8.05 2.54
C VAL A 35 10.58 -7.07 3.34
N GLN A 36 10.07 -6.04 2.66
CA GLN A 36 9.50 -4.86 3.31
C GLN A 36 8.23 -4.34 2.63
N LYS A 37 7.13 -4.47 3.36
CA LYS A 37 5.98 -3.55 3.34
C LYS A 37 6.15 -2.68 4.59
N GLY A 38 5.88 -3.26 5.75
CA GLY A 38 6.78 -3.20 6.91
C GLY A 38 7.65 -4.48 6.95
N PRO A 39 8.49 -4.70 7.98
CA PRO A 39 9.31 -5.91 8.05
C PRO A 39 8.42 -7.15 8.02
N PHE A 40 8.70 -8.05 7.08
CA PHE A 40 8.03 -9.35 7.03
C PHE A 40 8.41 -10.19 8.25
N LEU A 41 7.49 -11.06 8.65
CA LEU A 41 7.58 -11.81 9.90
C LEU A 41 8.38 -13.11 9.74
N ASN A 42 8.82 -13.63 10.89
CA ASN A 42 9.43 -14.94 10.98
C ASN A 42 8.52 -15.99 10.33
N GLY A 43 9.11 -16.82 9.49
CA GLY A 43 8.41 -17.87 8.78
C GLY A 43 8.04 -17.53 7.34
N THR A 44 8.22 -16.28 6.90
CA THR A 44 8.00 -15.85 5.51
C THR A 44 8.86 -16.66 4.54
N SER A 45 8.22 -17.23 3.52
CA SER A 45 8.88 -18.03 2.49
C SER A 45 9.47 -17.15 1.40
N ILE A 46 10.73 -17.40 1.04
CA ILE A 46 11.43 -16.71 -0.04
C ILE A 46 11.79 -17.73 -1.11
N GLY A 47 11.36 -17.46 -2.35
CA GLY A 47 11.77 -18.20 -3.55
C GLY A 47 12.60 -17.32 -4.47
N ILE A 48 13.71 -17.84 -4.97
CA ILE A 48 14.55 -17.24 -6.01
C ILE A 48 14.49 -18.14 -7.24
N TYR A 49 14.05 -17.60 -8.35
CA TYR A 49 13.84 -18.30 -9.61
C TYR A 49 14.82 -17.74 -10.64
N GLU A 50 15.69 -18.58 -11.16
CA GLU A 50 16.59 -18.22 -12.25
C GLU A 50 15.79 -18.03 -13.55
N LEU A 51 16.16 -16.99 -14.31
CA LEU A 51 15.61 -16.67 -15.62
C LEU A 51 16.72 -16.76 -16.67
N ASN A 52 16.40 -17.20 -17.89
CA ASN A 52 17.31 -17.22 -19.03
C ASN A 52 17.53 -15.79 -19.60
N ASP A 53 18.38 -15.67 -20.62
CA ASP A 53 18.62 -14.41 -21.35
C ASP A 53 17.36 -13.86 -22.06
N ASP A 54 16.37 -14.72 -22.34
CA ASP A 54 15.04 -14.32 -22.85
C ASP A 54 14.02 -14.07 -21.72
N TYR A 55 14.49 -14.03 -20.47
CA TYR A 55 13.73 -13.82 -19.24
C TYR A 55 12.69 -14.91 -18.93
N SER A 56 12.77 -16.06 -19.60
CA SER A 56 11.96 -17.23 -19.27
C SER A 56 12.53 -18.01 -18.08
N PRO A 57 11.69 -18.63 -17.22
CA PRO A 57 12.19 -19.44 -16.10
C PRO A 57 13.00 -20.64 -16.58
N THR A 58 14.16 -20.89 -15.96
CA THR A 58 15.01 -22.06 -16.28
C THR A 58 14.54 -23.33 -15.58
N GLY A 59 13.70 -23.18 -14.55
CA GLY A 59 13.32 -24.25 -13.62
C GLY A 59 14.29 -24.40 -12.43
N LYS A 60 15.43 -23.71 -12.43
CA LYS A 60 16.35 -23.68 -11.29
C LYS A 60 15.82 -22.72 -10.23
N THR A 61 15.61 -23.26 -9.03
CA THR A 61 15.02 -22.51 -7.92
C THR A 61 15.82 -22.70 -6.65
N PHE A 62 15.92 -21.63 -5.87
CA PHE A 62 16.42 -21.67 -4.50
C PHE A 62 15.32 -21.20 -3.57
N SER A 63 15.32 -21.71 -2.34
CA SER A 63 14.36 -21.32 -1.32
C SER A 63 15.08 -20.98 -0.03
N SER A 64 14.60 -19.93 0.65
CA SER A 64 15.00 -19.56 2.00
C SER A 64 13.76 -19.18 2.82
N GLN A 65 13.98 -18.83 4.07
CA GLN A 65 12.94 -18.37 4.98
C GLN A 65 13.48 -17.25 5.85
N ILE A 66 12.65 -16.27 6.16
CA ILE A 66 12.97 -15.26 7.17
C ILE A 66 12.92 -15.93 8.55
N ILE A 67 14.01 -15.85 9.30
CA ILE A 67 14.19 -16.56 10.59
C ILE A 67 13.95 -15.68 11.82
N ASP A 68 13.69 -14.40 11.62
CA ASP A 68 13.37 -13.44 12.67
C ASP A 68 12.26 -12.47 12.22
N ASN A 69 12.02 -11.41 12.97
CA ASN A 69 10.94 -10.45 12.71
C ASN A 69 11.44 -9.14 12.07
N THR A 70 12.68 -9.13 11.56
CA THR A 70 13.35 -7.98 10.94
C THR A 70 13.08 -7.86 9.44
N GLY A 71 12.57 -8.94 8.83
CA GLY A 71 12.38 -9.02 7.39
C GLY A 71 13.63 -9.45 6.60
N THR A 72 14.75 -9.75 7.28
CA THR A 72 16.00 -10.13 6.62
C THR A 72 15.97 -11.58 6.14
N PHE A 73 16.60 -11.85 5.00
CA PHE A 73 16.85 -13.19 4.52
C PHE A 73 18.29 -13.32 4.00
N GLN A 74 18.76 -14.56 3.98
CA GLN A 74 20.08 -14.91 3.48
C GLN A 74 20.00 -16.24 2.73
N LEU A 75 20.78 -16.37 1.67
CA LEU A 75 20.95 -17.60 0.91
C LEU A 75 22.44 -17.78 0.59
N MET A 76 22.98 -18.96 0.93
CA MET A 76 24.38 -19.28 0.73
C MET A 76 24.59 -20.09 -0.54
N ASN A 77 25.74 -19.89 -1.18
CA ASN A 77 26.23 -20.70 -2.31
C ASN A 77 25.25 -20.76 -3.50
N VAL A 78 24.77 -19.60 -3.93
CA VAL A 78 23.94 -19.48 -5.14
C VAL A 78 24.82 -19.66 -6.37
N SER A 79 24.46 -20.59 -7.23
CA SER A 79 25.16 -20.84 -8.50
C SER A 79 24.15 -20.78 -9.62
N LEU A 80 24.36 -19.90 -10.59
CA LEU A 80 23.43 -19.58 -11.67
C LEU A 80 24.18 -19.59 -13.01
N ILE A 81 23.47 -19.84 -14.10
CA ILE A 81 23.98 -19.75 -15.47
C ILE A 81 23.61 -18.41 -16.13
N SER A 82 22.65 -17.69 -15.55
CA SER A 82 22.18 -16.37 -15.98
C SER A 82 22.12 -15.41 -14.79
N PRO A 83 22.37 -14.11 -14.99
CA PRO A 83 22.31 -13.12 -13.91
C PRO A 83 20.89 -12.70 -13.55
N TYR A 84 19.89 -13.08 -14.33
CA TYR A 84 18.51 -12.63 -14.12
C TYR A 84 17.78 -13.55 -13.16
N VAL A 85 17.16 -12.96 -12.14
CA VAL A 85 16.38 -13.70 -11.15
C VAL A 85 15.08 -12.98 -10.83
N GLN A 86 14.06 -13.77 -10.54
CA GLN A 86 12.85 -13.30 -9.88
C GLN A 86 12.86 -13.75 -8.42
N LEU A 87 12.64 -12.83 -7.50
CA LEU A 87 12.35 -13.14 -6.10
C LEU A 87 10.84 -13.15 -5.88
N LYS A 88 10.36 -14.08 -5.07
CA LYS A 88 8.99 -14.14 -4.53
C LYS A 88 9.07 -14.24 -3.02
N ALA A 89 8.49 -13.29 -2.32
CA ALA A 89 8.29 -13.37 -0.88
C ALA A 89 6.82 -13.61 -0.57
N ASP A 90 6.53 -14.52 0.35
CA ASP A 90 5.17 -14.92 0.72
C ASP A 90 5.07 -15.04 2.25
N GLY A 91 4.31 -14.14 2.87
CA GLY A 91 4.25 -14.12 4.32
C GLY A 91 3.46 -12.96 4.90
N TYR A 92 3.37 -13.00 6.24
CA TYR A 92 2.77 -11.93 7.03
C TYR A 92 3.77 -10.78 7.21
N TYR A 93 3.26 -9.58 7.44
CA TYR A 93 4.07 -8.37 7.58
C TYR A 93 3.59 -7.53 8.75
N PHE A 94 4.46 -6.64 9.24
CA PHE A 94 4.05 -5.59 10.16
C PHE A 94 3.34 -4.46 9.40
N ASN A 95 2.09 -4.18 9.73
CA ASN A 95 1.32 -3.09 9.14
C ASN A 95 1.63 -1.78 9.87
N GLU A 96 2.30 -0.87 9.16
CA GLU A 96 2.79 0.40 9.67
C GLU A 96 1.65 1.34 10.12
N ILE A 97 0.48 1.20 9.49
CA ILE A 97 -0.70 2.02 9.75
C ILE A 97 -1.35 1.63 11.07
N THR A 98 -1.55 0.34 11.30
CA THR A 98 -2.21 -0.16 12.51
C THR A 98 -1.26 -0.39 13.67
N GLY A 99 0.05 -0.49 13.40
CA GLY A 99 1.05 -0.88 14.38
C GLY A 99 0.94 -2.33 14.82
N GLN A 100 0.25 -3.18 14.04
CA GLN A 100 0.01 -4.60 14.32
C GLN A 100 0.51 -5.48 13.18
N ASN A 101 0.69 -6.77 13.45
CA ASN A 101 0.94 -7.75 12.40
C ASN A 101 -0.31 -7.92 11.52
N SER A 102 -0.10 -8.19 10.24
CA SER A 102 -1.16 -8.44 9.27
C SER A 102 -1.98 -9.68 9.65
N ASN A 103 -3.26 -9.70 9.28
CA ASN A 103 -4.15 -10.85 9.55
C ASN A 103 -4.10 -11.92 8.47
N SER A 104 -3.46 -11.62 7.34
CA SER A 104 -3.28 -12.54 6.22
C SER A 104 -1.93 -12.28 5.55
N PRO A 105 -1.35 -13.28 4.88
CA PRO A 105 -0.12 -13.08 4.14
C PRO A 105 -0.39 -12.30 2.85
N ILE A 106 0.65 -11.65 2.34
CA ILE A 106 0.68 -11.11 0.97
C ILE A 106 1.87 -11.70 0.24
N THR A 107 1.83 -11.63 -1.09
CA THR A 107 2.94 -12.03 -1.95
C THR A 107 3.53 -10.78 -2.62
N LEU A 108 4.84 -10.60 -2.53
CA LEU A 108 5.57 -9.54 -3.22
C LEU A 108 6.67 -10.15 -4.10
N TYR A 109 7.03 -9.42 -5.15
CA TYR A 109 8.04 -9.84 -6.12
C TYR A 109 9.14 -8.78 -6.31
N ALA A 110 10.30 -9.23 -6.77
CA ALA A 110 11.32 -8.38 -7.37
C ALA A 110 11.90 -9.08 -8.59
N LEU A 111 12.17 -8.33 -9.66
CA LEU A 111 12.81 -8.82 -10.87
C LEU A 111 14.13 -8.06 -11.05
N THR A 112 15.26 -8.77 -11.06
CA THR A 112 16.57 -8.12 -10.97
C THR A 112 17.69 -8.82 -11.74
N ASP A 113 18.72 -8.06 -12.07
CA ASP A 113 20.03 -8.51 -12.55
C ASP A 113 21.01 -8.52 -11.37
N ILE A 114 21.46 -9.70 -10.97
CA ILE A 114 22.36 -9.87 -9.82
C ILE A 114 23.85 -9.81 -10.18
N THR A 115 24.24 -9.49 -11.42
CA THR A 115 25.65 -9.53 -11.87
C THR A 115 26.58 -8.82 -10.87
N ASN A 116 26.23 -7.58 -10.51
CA ASN A 116 27.01 -6.74 -9.59
C ASN A 116 26.35 -6.56 -8.21
N LYS A 117 25.34 -7.37 -7.87
CA LYS A 117 24.62 -7.29 -6.60
C LYS A 117 24.99 -8.45 -5.69
N THR A 118 25.11 -8.17 -4.39
CA THR A 118 25.17 -9.17 -3.30
C THR A 118 23.96 -9.08 -2.38
N SER A 119 23.16 -8.02 -2.54
CA SER A 119 21.91 -7.84 -1.83
C SER A 119 20.79 -7.46 -2.80
N VAL A 120 19.60 -8.03 -2.57
CA VAL A 120 18.37 -7.76 -3.32
C VAL A 120 17.20 -7.76 -2.34
N ASN A 121 16.45 -6.68 -2.33
CA ASN A 121 15.29 -6.48 -1.50
C ASN A 121 14.00 -6.76 -2.29
N VAL A 122 12.95 -7.13 -1.56
CA VAL A 122 11.60 -7.30 -2.10
C VAL A 122 10.68 -6.35 -1.36
N ASN A 123 10.04 -5.42 -2.06
CA ASN A 123 9.20 -4.40 -1.46
C ASN A 123 8.04 -4.01 -2.38
N ILE A 124 7.25 -3.01 -1.97
CA ILE A 124 6.07 -2.57 -2.74
C ILE A 124 6.45 -2.01 -4.10
N LEU A 125 7.54 -1.24 -4.18
CA LEU A 125 8.00 -0.65 -5.43
C LEU A 125 8.54 -1.73 -6.39
N SER A 126 9.38 -2.65 -5.89
CA SER A 126 9.89 -3.77 -6.69
C SER A 126 8.77 -4.69 -7.22
N ASN A 127 7.67 -4.78 -6.47
CA ASN A 127 6.50 -5.55 -6.86
C ASN A 127 5.73 -4.87 -8.00
N LEU A 128 5.51 -3.55 -7.90
CA LEU A 128 4.79 -2.77 -8.91
C LEU A 128 5.55 -2.73 -10.25
N GLU A 129 6.89 -2.64 -10.24
CA GLU A 129 7.69 -2.55 -11.46
C GLU A 129 7.73 -3.85 -12.26
N LYS A 130 7.55 -5.01 -11.60
CA LYS A 130 7.78 -6.32 -12.22
C LYS A 130 7.06 -6.48 -13.56
N SER A 131 5.73 -6.32 -13.57
CA SER A 131 4.93 -6.56 -14.78
C SER A 131 5.25 -5.55 -15.90
N ARG A 132 5.67 -4.35 -15.51
CA ARG A 132 6.08 -3.30 -16.44
C ARG A 132 7.43 -3.60 -17.07
N ILE A 133 8.41 -4.03 -16.27
CA ILE A 133 9.72 -4.51 -16.77
C ILE A 133 9.51 -5.66 -17.75
N GLU A 134 8.72 -6.68 -17.38
CA GLU A 134 8.43 -7.82 -18.25
C GLU A 134 7.87 -7.38 -19.61
N TYR A 135 6.93 -6.42 -19.62
CA TYR A 135 6.38 -5.89 -20.87
C TYR A 135 7.45 -5.15 -21.69
N LEU A 136 8.21 -4.24 -21.08
CA LEU A 136 9.25 -3.46 -21.76
C LEU A 136 10.31 -4.34 -22.41
N LEU A 137 10.70 -5.44 -21.75
CA LEU A 137 11.61 -6.44 -22.33
C LEU A 137 11.06 -7.06 -23.63
N THR A 138 9.75 -7.31 -23.72
CA THR A 138 9.13 -7.81 -24.97
C THR A 138 9.17 -6.81 -26.12
N THR A 139 9.35 -5.52 -25.83
CA THR A 139 9.51 -4.47 -26.85
C THR A 139 10.95 -4.34 -27.36
N GLY A 140 11.88 -5.12 -26.79
CA GLY A 140 13.30 -5.16 -27.17
C GLY A 140 14.21 -4.23 -26.37
N LEU A 141 13.73 -3.63 -25.27
CA LEU A 141 14.58 -2.87 -24.36
C LEU A 141 15.56 -3.79 -23.63
N SER A 142 16.73 -3.24 -23.29
CA SER A 142 17.64 -3.91 -22.36
C SER A 142 17.03 -3.98 -20.95
N PHE A 143 17.46 -4.94 -20.14
CA PHE A 143 16.98 -5.04 -18.75
C PHE A 143 17.20 -3.75 -17.95
N SER A 144 18.37 -3.13 -18.10
CA SER A 144 18.70 -1.88 -17.39
C SER A 144 17.82 -0.71 -17.84
N ASP A 145 17.53 -0.60 -19.14
CA ASP A 145 16.69 0.47 -19.67
C ASP A 145 15.22 0.25 -19.28
N ALA A 146 14.74 -1.00 -19.36
CA ALA A 146 13.40 -1.39 -18.95
C ALA A 146 13.16 -1.12 -17.46
N LYS A 147 14.12 -1.46 -16.60
CA LYS A 147 14.06 -1.18 -15.16
C LYS A 147 13.99 0.32 -14.88
N LYS A 148 14.94 1.09 -15.42
CA LYS A 148 14.99 2.55 -15.24
C LYS A 148 13.69 3.24 -15.70
N GLN A 149 13.14 2.81 -16.84
CA GLN A 149 11.87 3.35 -17.34
C GLN A 149 10.71 3.00 -16.40
N ALA A 150 10.58 1.74 -15.99
CA ALA A 150 9.52 1.30 -15.08
C ALA A 150 9.57 2.04 -13.73
N GLU A 151 10.76 2.28 -13.19
CA GLU A 151 10.95 3.00 -11.93
C GLU A 151 10.44 4.44 -12.02
N GLN A 152 10.79 5.17 -13.08
CA GLN A 152 10.32 6.54 -13.28
C GLN A 152 8.80 6.60 -13.47
N GLU A 153 8.25 5.74 -14.33
CA GLU A 153 6.80 5.66 -14.57
C GLU A 153 6.02 5.34 -13.28
N ILE A 154 6.57 4.49 -12.41
CA ILE A 154 5.93 4.19 -11.12
C ILE A 154 5.97 5.39 -10.18
N LEU A 155 7.07 6.15 -10.12
CA LEU A 155 7.12 7.37 -9.30
C LEU A 155 6.06 8.39 -9.76
N GLU A 156 5.85 8.51 -11.08
CA GLU A 156 4.86 9.44 -11.65
C GLU A 156 3.42 9.12 -11.18
N ILE A 157 3.07 7.83 -10.98
CA ILE A 157 1.77 7.42 -10.42
C ILE A 157 1.51 8.07 -9.05
N PHE A 158 2.57 8.26 -8.26
CA PHE A 158 2.54 8.89 -6.94
C PHE A 158 2.89 10.37 -6.98
N SER A 159 2.88 11.00 -8.17
CA SER A 159 3.24 12.41 -8.37
C SER A 159 4.65 12.76 -7.85
N LEU A 160 5.56 11.79 -7.92
CA LEU A 160 6.96 11.92 -7.54
C LEU A 160 7.85 11.87 -8.79
N SER A 161 9.01 12.49 -8.72
CA SER A 161 10.04 12.43 -9.77
C SER A 161 11.40 12.51 -9.13
N LYS A 162 12.31 11.62 -9.52
CA LYS A 162 13.69 11.62 -9.03
C LYS A 162 14.64 10.99 -10.04
N ASP A 163 15.44 11.84 -10.69
CA ASP A 163 16.35 11.43 -11.77
C ASP A 163 17.42 10.42 -11.33
N ASP A 164 17.81 10.48 -10.05
CA ASP A 164 18.85 9.67 -9.39
C ASP A 164 18.28 8.64 -8.40
N ILE A 165 17.03 8.19 -8.61
CA ILE A 165 16.46 7.10 -7.83
C ILE A 165 17.33 5.84 -7.96
N ALA A 166 17.67 5.22 -6.84
CA ALA A 166 18.34 3.94 -6.84
C ALA A 166 17.36 2.82 -7.17
N ASP A 167 17.87 1.70 -7.69
CA ASP A 167 17.05 0.53 -8.02
C ASP A 167 16.09 0.18 -6.88
N PHE A 168 14.82 -0.02 -7.21
CA PHE A 168 13.79 -0.30 -6.18
C PHE A 168 14.11 -1.54 -5.34
N ASP A 169 14.79 -2.52 -5.93
CA ASP A 169 15.26 -3.73 -5.27
C ASP A 169 16.52 -3.54 -4.39
N LEU A 170 16.98 -2.31 -4.19
CA LEU A 170 18.04 -1.96 -3.22
C LEU A 170 17.54 -1.09 -2.07
N LEU A 171 16.28 -0.63 -2.13
CA LEU A 171 15.70 0.28 -1.14
C LEU A 171 15.34 -0.43 0.16
N ASN A 172 15.48 0.27 1.28
CA ASN A 172 15.29 -0.24 2.64
C ASN A 172 14.67 0.82 3.57
N ILE A 173 13.50 0.54 4.15
CA ILE A 173 12.76 1.51 4.98
C ILE A 173 13.44 1.85 6.32
N THR A 174 14.50 1.12 6.70
CA THR A 174 15.27 1.40 7.93
C THR A 174 16.54 2.22 7.68
N GLU A 175 16.75 2.66 6.44
CA GLU A 175 17.89 3.48 6.04
C GLU A 175 17.44 4.91 5.72
N ASP A 176 18.34 5.86 5.97
CA ASP A 176 18.10 7.27 5.66
C ASP A 176 18.06 7.55 4.15
N GLY A 177 17.58 8.74 3.80
CA GLY A 177 17.66 9.30 2.45
C GLY A 177 16.36 9.20 1.65
N ASP A 178 16.23 10.09 0.67
CA ASP A 178 15.02 10.29 -0.12
C ASP A 178 14.52 9.01 -0.80
N ASN A 179 15.42 8.16 -1.29
CA ASN A 179 15.03 6.91 -1.96
C ASN A 179 14.24 5.98 -1.02
N ASN A 180 14.72 5.85 0.22
CA ASN A 180 14.09 5.03 1.25
C ASN A 180 12.82 5.68 1.81
N ALA A 181 12.80 7.02 1.88
CA ALA A 181 11.62 7.80 2.21
C ALA A 181 10.49 7.57 1.19
N ILE A 182 10.82 7.59 -0.10
CA ILE A 182 9.89 7.31 -1.20
C ILE A 182 9.31 5.90 -1.08
N LEU A 183 10.16 4.89 -0.82
CA LEU A 183 9.68 3.53 -0.59
C LEU A 183 8.65 3.47 0.54
N LEU A 184 8.96 4.08 1.68
CA LEU A 184 8.06 4.06 2.83
C LEU A 184 6.77 4.86 2.56
N ALA A 185 6.86 5.99 1.86
CA ALA A 185 5.68 6.77 1.46
C ALA A 185 4.75 5.95 0.55
N VAL A 186 5.27 5.31 -0.50
CA VAL A 186 4.46 4.46 -1.39
C VAL A 186 3.89 3.26 -0.65
N SER A 187 4.66 2.66 0.26
CA SER A 187 4.19 1.60 1.16
C SER A 187 2.96 2.05 1.97
N ILE A 188 3.00 3.25 2.55
CA ILE A 188 1.91 3.81 3.37
C ILE A 188 0.69 4.18 2.51
N ILE A 189 0.90 4.84 1.37
CA ILE A 189 -0.17 5.25 0.43
C ILE A 189 -0.94 4.02 -0.06
N THR A 190 -0.24 2.97 -0.48
CA THR A 190 -0.87 1.74 -0.98
C THR A 190 -1.60 0.98 0.13
N GLN A 191 -1.06 0.93 1.35
CA GLN A 191 -1.74 0.29 2.48
C GLN A 191 -3.05 0.98 2.85
N GLY A 192 -3.02 2.31 3.04
CA GLY A 192 -4.16 3.05 3.56
C GLY A 192 -4.83 2.36 4.76
N TYR A 193 -6.16 2.36 4.79
CA TYR A 193 -6.95 1.66 5.81
C TYR A 193 -7.44 0.27 5.38
N ARG A 194 -6.91 -0.23 4.25
CA ARG A 194 -7.29 -1.49 3.61
C ARG A 194 -6.93 -2.71 4.43
N THR A 195 -7.70 -3.76 4.22
CA THR A 195 -7.34 -5.14 4.56
C THR A 195 -6.22 -5.65 3.64
N GLU A 196 -5.59 -6.75 4.02
CA GLU A 196 -4.54 -7.38 3.23
C GLU A 196 -5.03 -7.87 1.85
N SER A 197 -6.29 -8.33 1.79
CA SER A 197 -6.93 -8.73 0.54
C SER A 197 -7.17 -7.54 -0.39
N GLU A 198 -7.62 -6.40 0.16
CA GLU A 198 -7.83 -5.18 -0.62
C GLU A 198 -6.51 -4.56 -1.08
N LEU A 199 -5.44 -4.63 -0.26
CA LEU A 199 -4.10 -4.22 -0.68
C LEU A 199 -3.62 -5.10 -1.85
N SER A 200 -3.76 -6.43 -1.72
CA SER A 200 -3.33 -7.36 -2.78
C SER A 200 -4.08 -7.13 -4.09
N ASP A 201 -5.39 -6.89 -4.02
CA ASP A 201 -6.22 -6.55 -5.17
C ASP A 201 -5.82 -5.21 -5.80
N LEU A 202 -5.59 -4.18 -4.98
CA LEU A 202 -5.11 -2.87 -5.44
C LEU A 202 -3.79 -3.01 -6.21
N LEU A 203 -2.79 -3.68 -5.63
CA LEU A 203 -1.47 -3.85 -6.25
C LEU A 203 -1.56 -4.62 -7.57
N ALA A 204 -2.39 -5.66 -7.63
CA ALA A 204 -2.62 -6.45 -8.85
C ALA A 204 -3.31 -5.64 -9.96
N ASN A 205 -4.32 -4.85 -9.60
CA ASN A 205 -5.04 -4.01 -10.53
C ASN A 205 -4.18 -2.84 -11.05
N ILE A 206 -3.38 -2.19 -10.20
CA ILE A 206 -2.40 -1.19 -10.62
C ILE A 206 -1.40 -1.84 -11.59
N SER A 207 -0.82 -2.98 -11.22
CA SER A 207 0.17 -3.67 -12.07
C SER A 207 -0.40 -4.07 -13.44
N THR A 208 -1.70 -4.39 -13.49
CA THR A 208 -2.41 -4.71 -14.74
C THR A 208 -2.64 -3.47 -15.60
N ASP A 209 -3.08 -2.37 -14.99
CA ASP A 209 -3.39 -1.10 -15.66
C ASP A 209 -2.14 -0.51 -16.31
N ILE A 210 -1.04 -0.40 -15.55
CA ILE A 210 0.20 0.26 -16.00
C ILE A 210 1.06 -0.61 -16.92
N ARG A 211 0.72 -1.90 -17.10
CA ARG A 211 1.60 -2.88 -17.75
C ARG A 211 2.12 -2.42 -19.11
N GLN A 212 1.23 -1.87 -19.94
CA GLN A 212 1.52 -1.58 -21.34
C GLN A 212 2.08 -0.17 -21.59
N ASP A 213 1.68 0.81 -20.81
CA ASP A 213 2.00 2.22 -21.04
C ASP A 213 2.67 2.93 -19.86
N GLY A 214 2.74 2.31 -18.68
CA GLY A 214 3.30 2.91 -17.47
C GLY A 214 2.38 3.93 -16.80
N ILE A 215 1.14 4.09 -17.27
CA ILE A 215 0.23 5.16 -16.82
C ILE A 215 -0.92 4.55 -16.02
N LEU A 216 -1.18 5.06 -14.80
CA LEU A 216 -2.37 4.70 -14.04
C LEU A 216 -3.59 5.47 -14.58
N ASN A 217 -4.28 4.88 -15.55
CA ASN A 217 -5.44 5.45 -16.22
C ASN A 217 -6.75 5.26 -15.43
N SER A 218 -6.80 4.24 -14.57
CA SER A 218 -7.99 3.93 -13.79
C SER A 218 -8.28 4.97 -12.70
N ALA A 219 -9.30 5.80 -12.94
CA ALA A 219 -9.74 6.83 -11.98
C ALA A 219 -10.15 6.23 -10.62
N SER A 220 -10.71 5.01 -10.60
CA SER A 220 -11.06 4.33 -9.34
C SER A 220 -9.84 3.90 -8.54
N LEU A 221 -8.79 3.39 -9.20
CA LEU A 221 -7.53 3.03 -8.53
C LEU A 221 -6.81 4.28 -8.02
N GLY A 222 -6.75 5.33 -8.83
CA GLY A 222 -6.22 6.63 -8.40
C GLY A 222 -6.98 7.19 -7.18
N SER A 223 -8.31 7.15 -7.21
CA SER A 223 -9.15 7.57 -6.08
C SER A 223 -8.85 6.75 -4.82
N GLN A 224 -8.67 5.43 -4.96
CA GLN A 224 -8.26 4.57 -3.85
C GLN A 224 -6.95 5.05 -3.22
N LEU A 225 -5.92 5.38 -4.01
CA LEU A 225 -4.64 5.86 -3.48
C LEU A 225 -4.77 7.15 -2.65
N ILE A 226 -5.57 8.13 -3.11
CA ILE A 226 -5.67 9.44 -2.43
C ILE A 226 -6.68 9.45 -1.26
N ASN A 227 -7.70 8.59 -1.29
CA ASN A 227 -8.81 8.60 -0.34
C ASN A 227 -8.37 8.46 1.12
N ASP A 228 -7.44 7.54 1.39
CA ASP A 228 -7.00 7.27 2.76
C ASP A 228 -5.90 8.24 3.20
N VAL A 229 -5.05 8.71 2.28
CA VAL A 229 -3.88 9.56 2.56
C VAL A 229 -4.27 10.80 3.38
N ARG A 230 -5.36 11.46 3.04
CA ARG A 230 -5.84 12.66 3.75
C ARG A 230 -6.33 12.41 5.17
N LEU A 231 -6.54 11.14 5.53
CA LEU A 231 -7.08 10.70 6.83
C LEU A 231 -6.01 10.05 7.70
N LEU A 232 -4.80 9.82 7.18
CA LEU A 232 -3.71 9.17 7.91
C LEU A 232 -3.15 10.06 9.03
N ASP A 233 -2.90 9.45 10.19
CA ASP A 233 -2.14 10.04 11.29
C ASP A 233 -0.65 9.71 11.11
N LEU A 234 0.05 10.53 10.32
CA LEU A 234 1.46 10.30 10.00
C LEU A 234 2.37 10.27 11.25
N PRO A 235 2.20 11.17 12.26
CA PRO A 235 2.93 11.06 13.52
C PRO A 235 2.72 9.71 14.22
N GLN A 236 1.49 9.20 14.27
CA GLN A 236 1.24 7.90 14.86
C GLN A 236 1.85 6.74 14.06
N ILE A 237 1.84 6.82 12.73
CA ILE A 237 2.48 5.82 11.86
C ILE A 237 3.98 5.78 12.11
N ARG A 238 4.66 6.94 12.20
CA ARG A 238 6.07 7.01 12.58
C ARG A 238 6.32 6.34 13.92
N ASN A 239 5.52 6.69 14.94
CA ASN A 239 5.62 6.06 16.26
C ASN A 239 5.46 4.54 16.21
N ASN A 240 4.53 4.01 15.38
CA ASN A 240 4.34 2.58 15.22
C ASN A 240 5.61 1.89 14.67
N ILE A 241 6.24 2.49 13.66
CA ILE A 241 7.45 1.95 13.03
C ILE A 241 8.63 2.00 14.00
N GLU A 242 8.85 3.14 14.66
CA GLU A 242 9.91 3.29 15.67
C GLU A 242 9.76 2.28 16.80
N ASN A 243 8.55 2.13 17.34
CA ASN A 243 8.25 1.14 18.37
C ASN A 243 8.49 -0.30 17.88
N ARG A 244 8.17 -0.61 16.63
CA ARG A 244 8.41 -1.94 16.06
C ARG A 244 9.88 -2.29 16.10
N TYR A 245 10.75 -1.43 15.60
CA TYR A 245 12.19 -1.71 15.56
C TYR A 245 12.83 -1.63 16.95
N SER A 246 12.38 -0.70 17.81
CA SER A 246 12.82 -0.65 19.20
C SER A 246 12.51 -1.94 19.96
N ASN A 247 11.32 -2.52 19.76
CA ASN A 247 10.92 -3.81 20.35
C ASN A 247 11.75 -4.99 19.82
N LEU A 248 12.37 -4.85 18.64
CA LEU A 248 13.32 -5.82 18.08
C LEU A 248 14.77 -5.57 18.58
N GLY A 249 14.99 -4.59 19.45
CA GLY A 249 16.31 -4.21 19.95
C GLY A 249 17.15 -3.45 18.93
N MET A 250 16.53 -2.88 17.90
CA MET A 250 17.20 -2.15 16.82
C MET A 250 17.05 -0.65 17.02
N THR A 251 18.12 0.09 16.74
CA THR A 251 18.06 1.55 16.55
C THR A 251 18.12 1.81 15.06
N VAL A 252 17.03 2.31 14.50
CA VAL A 252 16.89 2.63 13.08
C VAL A 252 16.58 4.12 12.93
N SER A 253 16.99 4.70 11.81
CA SER A 253 16.55 6.04 11.42
C SER A 253 15.41 5.87 10.43
N ILE A 254 14.23 6.40 10.77
CA ILE A 254 13.07 6.32 9.89
C ILE A 254 13.10 7.52 8.94
N PRO A 255 13.20 7.31 7.62
CA PRO A 255 13.37 8.39 6.66
C PRO A 255 12.15 9.33 6.65
N ASP A 256 12.30 10.53 6.08
CA ASP A 256 11.25 11.57 6.01
C ASP A 256 10.18 11.24 4.96
N PHE A 257 9.37 10.20 5.21
CA PHE A 257 8.34 9.74 4.29
C PHE A 257 7.15 10.72 4.21
N GLU A 258 6.92 11.53 5.24
CA GLU A 258 5.78 12.44 5.36
C GLU A 258 5.80 13.52 4.29
N SER A 259 6.98 14.05 3.97
CA SER A 259 7.12 15.06 2.92
C SER A 259 6.72 14.52 1.54
N PHE A 260 7.02 13.25 1.25
CA PHE A 260 6.61 12.59 0.00
C PHE A 260 5.10 12.27 -0.02
N ILE A 261 4.51 11.88 1.10
CA ILE A 261 3.05 11.71 1.21
C ILE A 261 2.32 13.05 1.01
N GLN A 262 2.83 14.12 1.61
CA GLN A 262 2.27 15.46 1.44
C GLN A 262 2.39 15.93 -0.03
N THR A 263 3.54 15.69 -0.65
CA THR A 263 3.76 16.00 -2.08
C THR A 263 2.76 15.27 -2.96
N PHE A 264 2.52 13.97 -2.72
CA PHE A 264 1.50 13.21 -3.42
C PHE A 264 0.10 13.81 -3.22
N ALA A 265 -0.27 14.11 -1.97
CA ALA A 265 -1.58 14.65 -1.64
C ALA A 265 -1.85 16.02 -2.30
N ASP A 266 -0.84 16.88 -2.38
CA ASP A 266 -0.95 18.23 -2.94
C ASP A 266 -0.88 18.28 -4.47
N SER A 267 -0.18 17.31 -5.08
CA SER A 267 0.16 17.35 -6.51
C SER A 267 -0.66 16.40 -7.37
N THR A 268 -1.29 15.39 -6.78
CA THR A 268 -2.06 14.40 -7.54
C THR A 268 -3.31 14.99 -8.18
N ASN A 269 -3.70 14.45 -9.34
CA ASN A 269 -4.96 14.77 -10.02
C ASN A 269 -6.09 13.78 -9.68
N TYR A 270 -5.82 12.78 -8.84
CA TYR A 270 -6.80 11.78 -8.43
C TYR A 270 -7.94 12.41 -7.63
N GLN A 271 -9.16 11.92 -7.86
CA GLN A 271 -10.35 12.48 -7.24
C GLN A 271 -10.62 11.82 -5.89
N ILE A 272 -10.91 12.64 -4.88
CA ILE A 272 -11.34 12.14 -3.58
C ILE A 272 -12.81 11.75 -3.69
N THR A 273 -13.10 10.48 -3.42
CA THR A 273 -14.45 9.89 -3.50
C THR A 273 -14.94 9.32 -2.19
N ASN A 274 -14.05 9.10 -1.21
CA ASN A 274 -14.38 8.58 0.11
C ASN A 274 -14.50 9.74 1.11
N THR A 275 -15.67 10.38 1.15
CA THR A 275 -15.98 11.49 2.08
C THR A 275 -17.00 11.08 3.11
N ILE A 276 -17.15 11.87 4.17
CA ILE A 276 -18.26 11.70 5.12
C ILE A 276 -19.57 11.91 4.35
N ASP A 277 -20.46 10.93 4.44
CA ASP A 277 -21.78 10.97 3.81
C ASP A 277 -22.85 11.34 4.86
N TYR A 278 -23.73 12.26 4.49
CA TYR A 278 -24.85 12.68 5.33
C TYR A 278 -26.13 12.28 4.59
N PRO A 279 -26.66 11.07 4.80
CA PRO A 279 -27.78 10.57 4.00
C PRO A 279 -29.05 11.39 4.25
N GLU A 280 -29.95 11.51 3.26
CA GLU A 280 -31.22 12.25 3.45
C GLU A 280 -32.11 11.63 4.54
N PHE A 281 -32.07 10.30 4.65
CA PHE A 281 -32.84 9.54 5.63
C PHE A 281 -31.94 8.56 6.38
N SER A 282 -32.28 8.30 7.63
CA SER A 282 -31.75 7.18 8.41
C SER A 282 -32.88 6.30 8.92
N THR A 283 -32.55 5.28 9.71
CA THR A 283 -33.54 4.40 10.37
C THR A 283 -34.48 5.19 11.30
N TYR A 284 -34.07 6.39 11.75
CA TYR A 284 -34.84 7.23 12.67
C TYR A 284 -35.66 8.34 12.00
N GLY A 285 -35.54 8.51 10.68
CA GLY A 285 -36.31 9.50 9.91
C GLY A 285 -35.44 10.44 9.10
N GLU A 286 -35.88 11.69 8.96
CA GLU A 286 -35.22 12.71 8.14
C GLU A 286 -33.97 13.23 8.82
N ASN A 287 -32.84 13.21 8.11
CA ASN A 287 -31.57 13.61 8.68
C ASN A 287 -31.38 15.13 8.62
N VAL A 288 -31.23 15.76 9.78
CA VAL A 288 -30.98 17.21 9.84
C VAL A 288 -29.61 17.60 9.32
N LEU A 289 -28.67 16.65 9.21
CA LEU A 289 -27.36 16.88 8.61
C LEU A 289 -27.39 16.89 7.08
N PHE A 290 -28.45 16.39 6.43
CA PHE A 290 -28.52 16.33 4.97
C PHE A 290 -28.50 17.71 4.33
N ALA A 291 -27.73 17.86 3.27
CA ALA A 291 -27.31 19.16 2.80
C ALA A 291 -28.42 20.06 2.29
N GLU A 292 -29.26 19.51 1.42
CA GLU A 292 -30.16 20.26 0.55
C GLU A 292 -31.52 20.55 1.22
N LYS A 293 -31.73 20.09 2.45
CA LYS A 293 -33.02 20.14 3.14
C LYS A 293 -33.02 21.10 4.31
N THR A 294 -33.83 22.16 4.23
CA THR A 294 -33.99 23.18 5.30
C THR A 294 -35.38 23.18 5.93
N SER A 295 -36.22 22.22 5.56
CA SER A 295 -37.57 22.07 6.10
C SER A 295 -37.83 20.60 6.35
N PHE A 296 -38.31 20.29 7.54
CA PHE A 296 -38.45 18.93 8.00
C PHE A 296 -39.87 18.64 8.47
N SER A 297 -40.24 17.37 8.40
CA SER A 297 -41.47 16.81 8.94
C SER A 297 -41.20 16.15 10.29
N ASN A 298 -42.13 15.33 10.78
CA ASN A 298 -41.94 14.64 12.07
C ASN A 298 -40.98 13.45 11.94
N GLY A 299 -40.16 13.25 12.96
CA GLY A 299 -39.18 12.15 13.02
C GLY A 299 -37.86 12.57 12.39
N LEU A 300 -36.98 13.17 13.21
CA LEU A 300 -35.70 13.68 12.76
C LEU A 300 -34.56 12.85 13.33
N SER A 301 -33.49 12.78 12.56
CA SER A 301 -32.27 12.10 12.91
C SER A 301 -31.04 12.97 12.73
N LEU A 302 -29.95 12.57 13.38
CA LEU A 302 -28.63 13.19 13.26
C LEU A 302 -27.64 12.12 12.79
N ALA A 303 -27.66 11.86 11.48
CA ALA A 303 -26.98 10.71 10.88
C ALA A 303 -25.80 11.10 9.99
N ALA A 304 -24.71 10.35 10.09
CA ALA A 304 -23.54 10.48 9.22
C ALA A 304 -22.86 9.12 9.03
N ASN A 305 -22.37 8.84 7.83
CA ASN A 305 -21.57 7.67 7.50
C ASN A 305 -20.11 8.10 7.37
N LEU A 306 -19.25 7.68 8.29
CA LEU A 306 -17.85 8.08 8.31
C LEU A 306 -16.98 7.02 7.64
N PRO A 307 -16.08 7.40 6.72
CA PRO A 307 -15.01 6.51 6.31
C PRO A 307 -14.02 6.26 7.46
N LYS A 308 -13.24 5.18 7.34
CA LYS A 308 -12.21 4.84 8.33
C LYS A 308 -11.13 5.93 8.34
N GLY A 309 -10.68 6.33 9.53
CA GLY A 309 -9.79 7.47 9.73
C GLY A 309 -10.47 8.84 9.78
N ALA A 310 -11.71 8.97 9.29
CA ALA A 310 -12.41 10.25 9.39
C ALA A 310 -12.86 10.56 10.82
N SER A 311 -12.86 11.85 11.14
CA SER A 311 -13.44 12.39 12.37
C SER A 311 -14.55 13.38 12.05
N LEU A 312 -15.57 13.42 12.90
CA LEU A 312 -16.70 14.33 12.74
C LEU A 312 -17.07 14.94 14.08
N LYS A 313 -17.18 16.26 14.09
CA LYS A 313 -17.84 17.02 15.16
C LYS A 313 -18.90 17.91 14.56
N ILE A 314 -20.11 17.82 15.09
CA ILE A 314 -21.23 18.71 14.78
C ILE A 314 -21.43 19.64 15.96
N ILE A 315 -21.61 20.94 15.69
CA ILE A 315 -22.10 21.89 16.67
C ILE A 315 -23.45 22.40 16.22
N ILE A 316 -24.46 22.25 17.06
CA ILE A 316 -25.79 22.80 16.85
C ILE A 316 -25.93 24.04 17.72
N LYS A 317 -26.51 25.12 17.18
CA LYS A 317 -26.65 26.43 17.82
C LYS A 317 -28.02 27.05 17.60
N GLY A 318 -28.45 27.85 18.57
CA GLY A 318 -29.66 28.68 18.52
C GLY A 318 -30.92 27.87 18.77
N GLY A 319 -31.74 28.29 19.74
CA GLY A 319 -32.95 27.54 20.14
C GLY A 319 -32.63 26.32 21.01
N LEU A 320 -33.64 25.50 21.29
CA LEU A 320 -33.51 24.28 22.09
C LEU A 320 -33.84 23.04 21.26
N TRP A 321 -33.25 21.92 21.64
CA TRP A 321 -33.53 20.60 21.08
C TRP A 321 -33.37 19.55 22.16
N TYR A 322 -33.95 18.39 21.88
CA TYR A 322 -33.83 17.21 22.72
C TYR A 322 -33.54 16.00 21.85
N TYR A 323 -32.69 15.12 22.36
CA TYR A 323 -32.40 13.84 21.73
C TYR A 323 -32.87 12.71 22.64
N GLN A 324 -33.24 11.59 22.02
CA GLN A 324 -33.69 10.41 22.75
C GLN A 324 -32.48 9.61 23.26
N SER A 325 -32.49 9.25 24.55
CA SER A 325 -31.44 8.42 25.16
C SER A 325 -31.89 6.99 25.45
N LEU A 326 -33.20 6.74 25.58
CA LEU A 326 -33.79 5.42 25.80
C LEU A 326 -35.13 5.28 25.06
N PRO A 327 -35.50 4.08 24.57
CA PRO A 327 -34.69 2.87 24.52
C PRO A 327 -33.55 2.92 23.47
N ASN A 328 -33.59 3.88 22.54
CA ASN A 328 -32.60 4.01 21.46
C ASN A 328 -31.54 5.05 21.86
N ALA A 329 -30.43 4.58 22.44
CA ALA A 329 -29.32 5.46 22.77
C ALA A 329 -28.62 5.99 21.50
N PRO A 330 -27.95 7.15 21.57
CA PRO A 330 -27.13 7.65 20.48
C PRO A 330 -26.10 6.62 19.99
N VAL A 331 -26.03 6.43 18.68
CA VAL A 331 -25.10 5.53 18.01
C VAL A 331 -23.86 6.31 17.60
N ASN A 332 -22.70 5.90 18.10
CA ASN A 332 -21.40 6.48 17.77
C ASN A 332 -21.31 8.01 17.98
N TRP A 333 -22.05 8.54 18.95
CA TRP A 333 -22.03 9.96 19.32
C TRP A 333 -21.63 10.15 20.78
N THR A 334 -20.61 10.97 21.01
CA THR A 334 -20.30 11.60 22.30
C THR A 334 -20.90 13.00 22.31
N ILE A 335 -21.78 13.29 23.27
CA ILE A 335 -22.57 14.53 23.30
C ILE A 335 -22.21 15.34 24.56
N THR A 336 -21.92 16.63 24.41
CA THR A 336 -21.63 17.51 25.55
C THR A 336 -22.91 17.96 26.27
N ASN A 337 -22.79 18.51 27.48
CA ASN A 337 -23.90 19.27 28.05
C ASN A 337 -24.24 20.47 27.16
N TYR A 338 -25.52 20.86 27.17
CA TYR A 338 -25.97 22.07 26.49
C TYR A 338 -25.42 23.31 27.21
N ASP A 339 -24.84 24.24 26.44
CA ASP A 339 -24.38 25.54 26.90
C ASP A 339 -25.51 26.56 26.74
N PHE A 340 -26.06 27.03 27.87
CA PHE A 340 -27.17 27.97 27.88
C PHE A 340 -26.78 29.40 27.51
N ASP A 341 -25.53 29.81 27.75
CA ASP A 341 -25.06 31.16 27.45
C ASP A 341 -24.79 31.31 25.94
N LEU A 342 -24.17 30.29 25.34
CA LEU A 342 -23.87 30.25 23.91
C LEU A 342 -24.99 29.63 23.07
N GLN A 343 -26.01 29.06 23.72
CA GLN A 343 -27.11 28.31 23.10
C GLN A 343 -26.62 27.24 22.12
N GLN A 344 -25.74 26.36 22.58
CA GLN A 344 -25.11 25.35 21.71
C GLN A 344 -24.85 24.01 22.40
N GLN A 345 -24.69 22.97 21.58
CA GLN A 345 -24.25 21.65 22.01
C GLN A 345 -23.39 21.01 20.93
N SER A 346 -22.41 20.20 21.32
CA SER A 346 -21.56 19.48 20.38
C SER A 346 -21.81 17.98 20.42
N PHE A 347 -21.70 17.37 19.24
CA PHE A 347 -21.86 15.94 18.97
C PHE A 347 -20.60 15.49 18.24
N THR A 348 -19.81 14.62 18.86
CA THR A 348 -18.53 14.15 18.30
C THR A 348 -18.62 12.67 18.03
N ALA A 349 -18.27 12.23 16.82
CA ALA A 349 -18.21 10.82 16.49
C ALA A 349 -17.19 10.11 17.39
N THR A 350 -17.56 8.96 17.97
CA THR A 350 -16.70 8.26 18.93
C THR A 350 -15.64 7.40 18.23
N GLU A 351 -16.01 6.75 17.12
CA GLU A 351 -15.19 5.83 16.36
C GLU A 351 -15.23 6.19 14.86
N SER A 352 -14.06 6.18 14.21
CA SER A 352 -13.97 6.32 12.75
C SER A 352 -14.47 5.06 12.03
N GLY A 353 -14.86 5.17 10.75
CA GLY A 353 -15.31 4.03 9.95
C GLY A 353 -16.68 3.46 10.35
N LYS A 354 -17.41 4.13 11.24
CA LYS A 354 -18.73 3.72 11.72
C LYS A 354 -19.75 4.82 11.48
N SER A 355 -20.98 4.42 11.16
CA SER A 355 -22.09 5.36 11.07
C SER A 355 -22.45 5.91 12.45
N CYS A 356 -22.81 7.19 12.49
CA CYS A 356 -23.41 7.86 13.63
C CYS A 356 -24.90 8.04 13.37
N ASP A 357 -25.73 7.93 14.40
CA ASP A 357 -27.16 8.22 14.32
C ASP A 357 -27.77 8.47 15.71
N LEU A 358 -28.80 9.31 15.78
CA LEU A 358 -29.66 9.46 16.97
C LEU A 358 -31.00 10.06 16.57
N ILE A 359 -32.00 9.90 17.42
CA ILE A 359 -33.31 10.57 17.28
C ILE A 359 -33.19 11.95 17.93
N ILE A 360 -33.56 13.00 17.19
CA ILE A 360 -33.54 14.39 17.67
C ILE A 360 -34.85 15.10 17.34
N GLN A 361 -35.20 16.09 18.15
CA GLN A 361 -36.34 16.98 17.91
C GLN A 361 -35.98 18.40 18.32
N PHE A 362 -36.46 19.37 17.56
CA PHE A 362 -36.15 20.78 17.73
C PHE A 362 -37.38 21.56 18.18
N ASP A 363 -37.19 22.52 19.08
CA ASP A 363 -38.22 23.51 19.37
C ASP A 363 -38.38 24.48 18.19
N ALA A 364 -39.52 25.17 18.14
CA ALA A 364 -39.79 26.16 17.11
C ALA A 364 -38.73 27.27 17.15
N GLY A 365 -38.15 27.61 15.99
CA GLY A 365 -37.09 28.61 15.93
C GLY A 365 -36.10 28.37 14.80
N THR A 366 -35.06 29.21 14.78
CA THR A 366 -33.95 29.10 13.82
C THR A 366 -32.77 28.42 14.47
N HIS A 367 -32.27 27.37 13.82
CA HIS A 367 -31.17 26.53 14.29
C HIS A 367 -30.03 26.57 13.26
N THR A 368 -28.80 26.58 13.75
CA THR A 368 -27.57 26.53 12.94
C THR A 368 -26.80 25.27 13.24
N ILE A 369 -26.35 24.56 12.20
CA ILE A 369 -25.52 23.36 12.27
C ILE A 369 -24.17 23.69 11.64
N GLU A 370 -23.11 23.52 12.40
CA GLU A 370 -21.72 23.64 11.96
C GLU A 370 -21.08 22.25 11.90
N TYR A 371 -20.40 21.97 10.79
CA TYR A 371 -19.75 20.69 10.52
C TYR A 371 -18.24 20.88 10.64
N TYR A 372 -17.59 20.06 11.46
CA TYR A 372 -16.15 20.05 11.65
C TYR A 372 -15.65 18.65 11.28
N GLU A 373 -15.20 18.51 10.04
CA GLU A 373 -14.75 17.23 9.47
C GLU A 373 -13.23 17.11 9.56
N ASN A 374 -12.73 15.91 9.81
CA ASN A 374 -11.31 15.54 9.79
C ASN A 374 -10.44 16.51 10.61
N ASN A 375 -10.85 16.74 11.87
CA ASN A 375 -10.17 17.59 12.85
C ASN A 375 -10.02 19.07 12.43
N SER A 376 -10.79 19.54 11.44
CA SER A 376 -10.82 20.95 11.08
C SER A 376 -11.16 21.81 12.31
N ILE A 377 -10.39 22.89 12.50
CA ILE A 377 -10.60 23.86 13.60
C ILE A 377 -11.65 24.91 13.24
N THR A 378 -12.02 25.02 11.97
CA THR A 378 -13.07 25.89 11.43
C THR A 378 -14.18 25.04 10.81
N PRO A 379 -15.44 25.50 10.79
CA PRO A 379 -16.50 24.72 10.18
C PRO A 379 -16.22 24.54 8.68
N THR A 380 -16.20 23.29 8.22
CA THR A 380 -16.11 22.95 6.79
C THR A 380 -17.42 23.27 6.07
N ARG A 381 -18.52 23.28 6.83
CA ARG A 381 -19.85 23.63 6.35
C ARG A 381 -20.67 24.27 7.47
N VAL A 382 -21.60 25.14 7.07
CA VAL A 382 -22.62 25.73 7.95
C VAL A 382 -23.97 25.62 7.29
N LYS A 383 -24.98 25.20 8.04
CA LYS A 383 -26.36 25.06 7.59
C LYS A 383 -27.29 25.77 8.57
N VAL A 384 -28.29 26.48 8.05
CA VAL A 384 -29.32 27.14 8.84
C VAL A 384 -30.68 26.62 8.39
N PHE A 385 -31.56 26.33 9.35
CA PHE A 385 -32.94 25.92 9.07
C PHE A 385 -33.90 26.46 10.13
N THR A 386 -35.19 26.44 9.82
CA THR A 386 -36.26 26.85 10.73
C THR A 386 -37.20 25.67 10.94
N ASN A 387 -37.50 25.37 12.21
CA ASN A 387 -38.44 24.31 12.60
C ASN A 387 -39.76 24.90 13.10
#